data_AF-A0A813HK23-F1
#
_entry.id   AF-A0A813HK23-F1
#
_cell.length_a   1.000
_cell.length_b   1.000
_cell.length_c   1.000
_cell.angle_alpha   90.00
_cell.angle_beta   90.00
_cell.angle_gamma   90.00
#
_symmetry.space_group_name_H-M   'P 1'
#
loop_
_entity.id
_entity.type
_entity.pdbx_description
1 polymer ?
#
loop_
_entity_poly.entity_id
_entity_poly.type
_entity_poly.pdbx_seq_one_letter_code
_entity_poly.pdbx_strand_id
1 'polypeptide(L)'
;FRLEGFDGQPPALRSMDPLLDLGVTGNQKMAKKALRVMLQRMTGSEMLLHFLDVHQEPLVSDQELQEKMTPMEVSEVVLHEVVCKMAQLAIACRRCPVPQKWIGSSVGLAFDAGRLPSRLEGESEVRKFTQVNIFDWGRSELNTFDKHMMLSDKEQHDRAEFWGYYVGGIDRLSWEAARTYRHRFGCTGSWSHLNFKICDFDSMTDNDFMGRLTVPIEETTETCADIMTQSGRLVGENAARGRATLTYSIRWRSYPQGSRFKGAWLIKVVSAQNLPRQDKMQFRTTSDPIIEIIAVSEDAAGLLCHRQLSSVKVKCLDPDWEETFELPVLAEPGALEAALESAAVDLGARCAGSIFPPEKMPDWQKEGLFPELSSTKAASKWSWSSAEASDVEKAFKTWESCLDAISASPSTARPQRVDAHQPLGKSLTKPEAHIRPGAREQQTGLHPKHEKPDSPEANAYTTWALFEGQAAKPAVQMSTLSPDGIFIFEEQEGEQNLCGCLQFPCMS
;
A
#
# COMPACT_ATOMS: atom_id res chain seq x y z
N PHE A 1 6.37 -4.92 -15.01
CA PHE A 1 5.06 -5.41 -14.53
C PHE A 1 4.03 -4.29 -14.64
N ARG A 2 2.74 -4.60 -14.55
CA ARG A 2 1.61 -3.65 -14.54
C ARG A 2 0.71 -4.00 -13.36
N LEU A 3 -0.10 -3.07 -12.87
CA LEU A 3 -1.11 -3.33 -11.86
C LEU A 3 -2.49 -3.43 -12.52
N GLU A 4 -3.22 -4.52 -12.27
CA GLU A 4 -4.58 -4.70 -12.79
C GLU A 4 -5.66 -4.14 -11.86
N GLY A 5 -5.44 -4.24 -10.55
CA GLY A 5 -6.46 -3.85 -9.59
C GLY A 5 -6.04 -3.99 -8.14
N PHE A 6 -6.92 -3.47 -7.29
CA PHE A 6 -6.96 -3.67 -5.85
C PHE A 6 -8.34 -4.23 -5.51
N ASP A 7 -8.37 -5.41 -4.90
CA ASP A 7 -9.55 -5.81 -4.12
C ASP A 7 -9.45 -5.03 -2.80
N GLY A 8 -10.47 -4.23 -2.47
CA GLY A 8 -10.43 -3.36 -1.29
C GLY A 8 -9.49 -2.16 -1.42
N GLN A 9 -9.78 -1.22 -2.34
CA GLN A 9 -8.98 0.00 -2.50
C GLN A 9 -8.91 0.83 -1.21
N PRO A 10 -7.72 1.24 -0.76
CA PRO A 10 -7.59 2.12 0.39
C PRO A 10 -8.30 3.45 0.09
N PRO A 11 -8.82 4.14 1.12
CA PRO A 11 -9.56 5.39 0.91
C PRO A 11 -8.82 6.46 0.11
N ALA A 12 -7.50 6.62 0.32
CA ALA A 12 -6.71 7.58 -0.45
C ALA A 12 -6.73 7.26 -1.95
N LEU A 13 -6.55 5.99 -2.32
CA LEU A 13 -6.67 5.57 -3.72
C LEU A 13 -8.11 5.72 -4.25
N ARG A 14 -9.13 5.44 -3.43
CA ARG A 14 -10.54 5.64 -3.82
C ARG A 14 -10.86 7.10 -4.11
N SER A 15 -10.18 8.02 -3.44
CA SER A 15 -10.37 9.47 -3.66
C SER A 15 -9.71 9.98 -4.96
N MET A 16 -8.77 9.22 -5.53
CA MET A 16 -8.12 9.52 -6.81
C MET A 16 -9.05 9.12 -7.98
N ASP A 17 -10.12 9.90 -8.19
CA ASP A 17 -11.08 9.63 -9.26
C ASP A 17 -10.42 9.87 -10.64
N PRO A 18 -10.27 8.81 -11.47
CA PRO A 18 -9.59 8.91 -12.76
C PRO A 18 -10.38 9.69 -13.83
N LEU A 19 -11.57 10.20 -13.50
CA LEU A 19 -12.39 11.03 -14.38
C LEU A 19 -12.38 12.52 -14.02
N LEU A 20 -11.67 12.93 -12.96
CA LEU A 20 -11.64 14.32 -12.49
C LEU A 20 -11.22 15.29 -13.61
N ASP A 21 -10.16 14.93 -14.36
CA ASP A 21 -9.62 15.74 -15.45
C ASP A 21 -10.52 15.75 -16.68
N LEU A 22 -11.29 14.68 -16.89
CA LEU A 22 -12.11 14.52 -18.09
C LEU A 22 -13.42 15.31 -18.00
N GLY A 23 -13.87 15.64 -16.78
CA GLY A 23 -15.16 16.31 -16.57
C GLY A 23 -16.36 15.50 -17.06
N VAL A 24 -16.17 14.20 -17.33
CA VAL A 24 -17.21 13.28 -17.81
C VAL A 24 -17.82 12.57 -16.62
N THR A 25 -19.12 12.74 -16.42
CA THR A 25 -19.88 11.96 -15.42
C THR A 25 -20.67 10.84 -16.10
N GLY A 26 -20.79 9.68 -15.43
CA GLY A 26 -21.79 8.66 -15.76
C GLY A 26 -21.42 7.57 -16.78
N ASN A 27 -20.23 7.54 -17.36
CA ASN A 27 -19.81 6.43 -18.24
C ASN A 27 -18.92 5.41 -17.51
N GLN A 28 -19.54 4.36 -16.94
CA GLN A 28 -18.82 3.31 -16.20
C GLN A 28 -17.72 2.61 -17.02
N LYS A 29 -17.91 2.43 -18.34
CA LYS A 29 -16.88 1.80 -19.19
C LYS A 29 -15.64 2.70 -19.32
N MET A 30 -15.86 4.00 -19.44
CA MET A 30 -14.79 4.99 -19.47
C MET A 30 -14.09 5.07 -18.11
N ALA A 31 -14.84 5.09 -17.00
CA ALA A 31 -14.31 5.06 -15.65
C ALA A 31 -13.37 3.85 -15.43
N LYS A 32 -13.83 2.65 -15.75
CA LYS A 32 -13.02 1.41 -15.63
C LYS A 32 -11.74 1.47 -16.49
N LYS A 33 -11.83 2.03 -17.70
CA LYS A 33 -10.67 2.18 -18.58
C LYS A 33 -9.67 3.20 -18.04
N ALA A 34 -10.16 4.35 -17.57
CA ALA A 34 -9.33 5.41 -16.99
C ALA A 34 -8.63 4.92 -15.72
N LEU A 35 -9.38 4.25 -14.83
CA LEU A 35 -8.85 3.62 -13.63
C LEU A 35 -7.72 2.64 -13.97
N ARG A 36 -7.94 1.74 -14.95
CA ARG A 36 -6.90 0.81 -15.39
C ARG A 36 -5.65 1.54 -15.86
N VAL A 37 -5.80 2.60 -16.66
CA VAL A 37 -4.64 3.37 -17.15
C VAL A 37 -3.90 4.03 -15.99
N MET A 38 -4.62 4.61 -15.01
CA MET A 38 -4.03 5.20 -13.81
C MET A 38 -3.23 4.15 -13.02
N LEU A 39 -3.83 2.99 -12.72
CA LEU A 39 -3.16 1.90 -12.00
C LEU A 39 -1.94 1.35 -12.76
N GLN A 40 -2.05 1.17 -14.07
CA GLN A 40 -0.94 0.66 -14.90
C GLN A 40 0.24 1.63 -15.03
N ARG A 41 0.05 2.91 -14.68
CA ARG A 41 1.11 3.92 -14.64
C ARG A 41 1.82 4.01 -13.30
N MET A 42 1.25 3.43 -12.24
CA MET A 42 1.89 3.42 -10.93
C MET A 42 3.22 2.68 -11.01
N THR A 43 4.20 3.21 -10.30
CA THR A 43 5.48 2.53 -10.04
C THR A 43 5.30 1.43 -9.00
N GLY A 44 6.26 0.51 -8.89
CA GLY A 44 6.19 -0.55 -7.87
C GLY A 44 6.13 0.01 -6.44
N SER A 45 6.82 1.11 -6.16
CA SER A 45 6.76 1.82 -4.88
C SER A 45 5.38 2.42 -4.62
N GLU A 46 4.73 3.02 -5.61
CA GLU A 46 3.36 3.55 -5.47
C GLU A 46 2.33 2.46 -5.24
N MET A 47 2.46 1.32 -5.93
CA MET A 47 1.60 0.16 -5.72
C MET A 47 1.72 -0.35 -4.28
N LEU A 48 2.95 -0.51 -3.77
CA LEU A 48 3.19 -0.96 -2.40
C LEU A 48 2.81 0.09 -1.34
N LEU A 49 2.93 1.37 -1.68
CA LEU A 49 2.47 2.47 -0.84
C LEU A 49 0.96 2.34 -0.57
N HIS A 50 0.16 2.19 -1.64
CA HIS A 50 -1.29 2.03 -1.51
C HIS A 50 -1.68 0.67 -0.91
N PHE A 51 -0.96 -0.40 -1.23
CA PHE A 51 -1.23 -1.72 -0.65
C PHE A 51 -1.15 -1.74 0.87
N LEU A 52 -0.20 -0.98 1.43
CA LEU A 52 0.03 -0.90 2.87
C LEU A 52 -0.48 0.42 3.44
N ASP A 53 -1.48 1.00 2.77
CA ASP A 53 -2.08 2.24 3.19
C ASP A 53 -3.16 1.99 4.25
N VAL A 54 -2.76 2.19 5.50
CA VAL A 54 -3.59 1.95 6.69
C VAL A 54 -3.77 3.21 7.54
N HIS A 55 -3.41 4.40 7.02
CA HIS A 55 -3.43 5.63 7.83
C HIS A 55 -4.85 6.11 8.20
N GLN A 56 -5.86 5.64 7.47
CA GLN A 56 -7.27 5.95 7.75
C GLN A 56 -7.95 4.90 8.64
N GLU A 57 -7.24 3.85 9.03
CA GLU A 57 -7.74 2.94 10.05
C GLU A 57 -7.82 3.67 11.40
N PRO A 58 -8.83 3.36 12.24
CA PRO A 58 -8.95 4.00 13.55
C PRO A 58 -7.66 3.86 14.36
N LEU A 59 -7.18 4.99 14.90
CA LEU A 59 -6.04 4.97 15.80
C LEU A 59 -6.39 4.13 17.03
N VAL A 60 -5.52 3.18 17.32
CA VAL A 60 -5.58 2.39 18.55
C VAL A 60 -5.31 3.32 19.74
N SER A 61 -6.18 3.28 20.75
CA SER A 61 -5.99 4.05 21.98
C SER A 61 -4.75 3.58 22.76
N ASP A 62 -4.19 4.41 23.63
CA ASP A 62 -2.99 4.02 24.40
C ASP A 62 -3.21 2.79 25.30
N GLN A 63 -4.44 2.57 25.74
CA GLN A 63 -4.82 1.36 26.49
C GLN A 63 -4.84 0.13 25.57
N GLU A 64 -5.53 0.22 24.43
CA GLU A 64 -5.58 -0.88 23.47
C GLU A 64 -4.22 -1.19 22.85
N LEU A 65 -3.32 -0.19 22.79
CA LEU A 65 -1.96 -0.36 22.32
C LEU A 65 -1.20 -1.41 23.14
N GLN A 66 -1.56 -1.64 24.40
CA GLN A 66 -0.98 -2.70 25.24
C GLN A 66 -1.48 -4.10 24.87
N GLU A 67 -2.66 -4.20 24.25
CA GLU A 67 -3.36 -5.46 24.02
C GLU A 67 -3.33 -5.89 22.54
N LYS A 68 -3.28 -4.91 21.63
CA LYS A 68 -3.37 -5.10 20.16
C LYS A 68 -2.17 -4.49 19.45
N MET A 69 -1.84 -5.07 18.29
CA MET A 69 -0.88 -4.46 17.36
C MET A 69 -1.51 -3.24 16.68
N THR A 70 -0.71 -2.23 16.36
CA THR A 70 -1.18 -1.10 15.53
C THR A 70 -1.27 -1.50 14.06
N PRO A 71 -2.05 -0.78 13.24
CA PRO A 71 -2.03 -0.97 11.78
C PRO A 71 -0.62 -0.85 11.19
N MET A 72 0.24 -0.01 11.78
CA MET A 72 1.62 0.16 11.32
C MET A 72 2.51 -1.03 11.67
N GLU A 73 2.35 -1.66 12.85
CA GLU A 73 3.03 -2.92 13.19
C GLU A 73 2.63 -4.04 12.25
N VAL A 74 1.32 -4.17 11.97
CA VAL A 74 0.81 -5.16 11.02
C VAL A 74 1.42 -4.91 9.63
N SER A 75 1.42 -3.66 9.15
CA SER A 75 1.97 -3.29 7.85
C SER A 75 3.46 -3.63 7.71
N GLU A 76 4.24 -3.49 8.78
CA GLU A 76 5.66 -3.86 8.78
C GLU A 76 5.84 -5.37 8.64
N VAL A 77 5.10 -6.15 9.43
CA VAL A 77 5.20 -7.62 9.39
C VAL A 77 4.72 -8.15 8.04
N VAL A 78 3.66 -7.57 7.47
CA VAL A 78 3.17 -7.88 6.12
C VAL A 78 4.27 -7.60 5.09
N LEU A 79 4.84 -6.39 5.08
CA LEU A 79 5.86 -6.06 4.08
C LEU A 79 7.14 -6.88 4.27
N HIS A 80 7.54 -7.16 5.51
CA HIS A 80 8.65 -8.06 5.80
C HIS A 80 8.41 -9.44 5.18
N GLU A 81 7.23 -10.03 5.39
CA GLU A 81 6.87 -11.34 4.84
C GLU A 81 6.79 -11.32 3.30
N VAL A 82 6.27 -10.23 2.72
CA VAL A 82 6.28 -10.01 1.26
C VAL A 82 7.70 -9.98 0.72
N VAL A 83 8.63 -9.27 1.37
CA VAL A 83 10.05 -9.25 0.98
C VAL A 83 10.64 -10.65 0.98
N CYS A 84 10.43 -11.43 2.06
CA CYS A 84 10.89 -12.81 2.15
C CYS A 84 10.37 -13.67 0.99
N LYS A 85 9.05 -13.70 0.78
CA LYS A 85 8.41 -14.55 -0.23
C LYS A 85 8.74 -14.11 -1.65
N MET A 86 8.82 -12.81 -1.92
CA MET A 86 9.20 -12.29 -3.24
C MET A 86 10.65 -12.60 -3.58
N ALA A 87 11.57 -12.47 -2.62
CA ALA A 87 12.97 -12.86 -2.82
C ALA A 87 13.12 -14.37 -3.07
N GLN A 88 12.41 -15.20 -2.30
CA GLN A 88 12.35 -16.65 -2.53
C GLN A 88 11.81 -16.98 -3.93
N LEU A 89 10.75 -16.30 -4.36
CA LEU A 89 10.17 -16.49 -5.68
C LEU A 89 11.14 -16.09 -6.80
N ALA A 90 11.84 -14.96 -6.67
CA ALA A 90 12.86 -14.52 -7.62
C ALA A 90 13.98 -15.56 -7.78
N ILE A 91 14.48 -16.08 -6.66
CA ILE A 91 15.50 -17.15 -6.65
C ILE A 91 14.96 -18.43 -7.28
N ALA A 92 13.73 -18.82 -6.96
CA ALA A 92 13.11 -20.02 -7.53
C ALA A 92 12.97 -19.92 -9.05
N CYS A 93 12.59 -18.75 -9.58
CA CYS A 93 12.49 -18.51 -11.03
C CYS A 93 13.87 -18.63 -11.71
N ARG A 94 14.92 -18.08 -11.09
CA ARG A 94 16.30 -18.15 -11.61
C ARG A 94 16.90 -19.57 -11.54
N ARG A 95 16.47 -20.38 -10.57
CA ARG A 95 16.87 -21.79 -10.45
C ARG A 95 16.07 -22.74 -11.32
N CYS A 96 15.06 -22.25 -12.05
CA CYS A 96 14.28 -23.09 -12.92
C CYS A 96 15.19 -23.70 -14.00
N PRO A 97 15.27 -25.04 -14.12
CA PRO A 97 16.30 -25.71 -14.94
C PRO A 97 16.12 -25.48 -16.45
N VAL A 98 14.90 -25.14 -16.87
CA VAL A 98 14.58 -24.75 -18.25
C VAL A 98 13.61 -23.58 -18.26
N PRO A 99 13.66 -22.71 -19.27
CA PRO A 99 12.70 -21.62 -19.43
C PRO A 99 11.24 -22.11 -19.46
N GLN A 100 10.38 -21.36 -18.77
CA GLN A 100 8.93 -21.60 -18.75
C GLN A 100 8.21 -20.59 -19.64
N LYS A 101 6.95 -20.88 -19.99
CA LYS A 101 6.12 -19.95 -20.78
C LYS A 101 4.89 -19.57 -19.96
N TRP A 102 5.04 -18.62 -19.05
CA TRP A 102 3.98 -18.18 -18.12
C TRP A 102 3.34 -16.86 -18.54
N ILE A 103 2.90 -16.79 -19.80
CA ILE A 103 2.34 -15.57 -20.37
C ILE A 103 1.01 -15.25 -19.70
N GLY A 104 0.84 -14.01 -19.26
CA GLY A 104 -0.38 -13.55 -18.60
C GLY A 104 -0.51 -13.96 -17.12
N SER A 105 0.37 -14.82 -16.62
CA SER A 105 0.42 -15.10 -15.17
C SER A 105 0.71 -13.85 -14.38
N SER A 106 0.11 -13.82 -13.19
CA SER A 106 0.16 -12.68 -12.31
C SER A 106 0.66 -13.01 -10.92
N VAL A 107 1.34 -12.06 -10.27
CA VAL A 107 1.62 -12.14 -8.83
C VAL A 107 0.51 -11.43 -8.09
N GLY A 108 0.06 -11.99 -6.97
CA GLY A 108 -0.88 -11.36 -6.05
C GLY A 108 -0.30 -11.24 -4.66
N LEU A 109 -0.44 -10.05 -4.08
CA LEU A 109 -0.06 -9.75 -2.71
C LEU A 109 -1.34 -9.55 -1.91
N ALA A 110 -1.47 -10.23 -0.78
CA ALA A 110 -2.65 -10.11 0.05
C ALA A 110 -2.32 -10.21 1.54
N PHE A 111 -3.13 -9.55 2.36
CA PHE A 111 -3.14 -9.72 3.82
C PHE A 111 -4.55 -9.44 4.37
N ASP A 112 -4.80 -9.89 5.59
CA ASP A 112 -6.04 -9.58 6.31
C ASP A 112 -5.93 -8.21 6.96
N ALA A 113 -6.71 -7.25 6.45
CA ALA A 113 -6.82 -5.89 7.00
C ALA A 113 -8.10 -5.70 7.83
N GLY A 114 -8.97 -6.73 7.93
CA GLY A 114 -10.28 -6.62 8.57
C GLY A 114 -10.24 -6.59 10.10
N ARG A 115 -9.12 -7.00 10.70
CA ARG A 115 -8.93 -6.96 12.16
C ARG A 115 -7.47 -6.77 12.55
N LEU A 116 -7.26 -6.04 13.64
CA LEU A 116 -5.95 -5.95 14.28
C LEU A 116 -5.75 -7.17 15.19
N PRO A 117 -4.63 -7.90 15.03
CA PRO A 117 -4.33 -9.06 15.88
C PRO A 117 -4.01 -8.62 17.31
N SER A 118 -4.29 -9.51 18.26
CA SER A 118 -3.82 -9.30 19.63
C SER A 118 -2.30 -9.46 19.70
N ARG A 119 -1.65 -8.75 20.63
CA ARG A 119 -0.22 -8.94 20.87
C ARG A 119 0.12 -10.35 21.37
N LEU A 120 -0.85 -11.04 21.97
CA LEU A 120 -0.71 -12.42 22.45
C LEU A 120 -0.67 -13.44 21.30
N GLU A 121 -1.48 -13.26 20.26
CA GLU A 121 -1.43 -14.06 19.02
C GLU A 121 -0.12 -13.78 18.25
N GLY A 122 0.35 -12.53 18.34
CA GLY A 122 1.66 -12.09 17.90
C GLY A 122 1.83 -12.08 16.37
N GLU A 123 3.07 -11.87 15.93
CA GLU A 123 3.42 -11.74 14.51
C GLU A 123 3.10 -12.98 13.67
N SER A 124 3.04 -14.15 14.32
CA SER A 124 2.84 -15.44 13.64
C SER A 124 1.52 -15.49 12.87
N GLU A 125 0.48 -14.86 13.42
CA GLU A 125 -0.83 -14.77 12.78
C GLU A 125 -0.79 -13.89 11.53
N VAL A 126 -0.18 -12.70 11.63
CA VAL A 126 -0.03 -11.78 10.49
C VAL A 126 0.73 -12.44 9.33
N ARG A 127 1.84 -13.12 9.63
CA ARG A 127 2.63 -13.84 8.61
C ARG A 127 1.84 -14.95 7.93
N LYS A 128 1.02 -15.69 8.71
CA LYS A 128 0.15 -16.74 8.19
C LYS A 128 -0.87 -16.19 7.20
N PHE A 129 -1.43 -15.02 7.45
CA PHE A 129 -2.41 -14.39 6.58
C PHE A 129 -1.81 -13.53 5.46
N THR A 130 -0.51 -13.24 5.51
CA THR A 130 0.19 -12.55 4.42
C THR A 130 0.51 -13.55 3.30
N GLN A 131 -0.02 -13.30 2.11
CA GLN A 131 0.10 -14.19 0.95
C GLN A 131 0.85 -13.51 -0.19
N VAL A 132 1.72 -14.28 -0.85
CA VAL A 132 2.36 -13.93 -2.12
C VAL A 132 2.16 -15.13 -3.03
N ASN A 133 1.23 -15.00 -3.97
CA ASN A 133 0.80 -16.11 -4.81
C ASN A 133 0.94 -15.77 -6.29
N ILE A 134 1.20 -16.77 -7.12
CA ILE A 134 1.06 -16.64 -8.57
C ILE A 134 -0.33 -17.15 -8.96
N PHE A 135 -1.05 -16.37 -9.77
CA PHE A 135 -2.37 -16.69 -10.28
C PHE A 135 -2.50 -16.34 -11.77
N ASP A 136 -3.69 -16.48 -12.34
CA ASP A 136 -3.99 -16.29 -13.77
C ASP A 136 -3.12 -17.14 -14.71
N TRP A 137 -3.13 -18.45 -14.48
CA TRP A 137 -2.35 -19.43 -15.25
C TRP A 137 -2.91 -19.72 -16.64
N GLY A 138 -3.87 -18.93 -17.15
CA GLY A 138 -4.69 -19.27 -18.32
C GLY A 138 -3.91 -19.50 -19.63
N ARG A 139 -2.70 -18.95 -19.76
CA ARG A 139 -1.78 -19.19 -20.90
C ARG A 139 -0.39 -19.64 -20.44
N SER A 140 -0.31 -20.21 -19.24
CA SER A 140 0.94 -20.68 -18.65
C SER A 140 1.16 -22.16 -18.91
N GLU A 141 2.35 -22.49 -19.39
CA GLU A 141 2.78 -23.87 -19.65
C GLU A 141 3.98 -24.24 -18.79
N LEU A 142 3.87 -25.37 -18.11
CA LEU A 142 5.00 -25.99 -17.42
C LEU A 142 5.86 -26.77 -18.41
N ASN A 143 7.14 -26.44 -18.41
CA ASN A 143 8.16 -27.04 -19.24
C ASN A 143 9.10 -27.91 -18.37
N THR A 144 9.41 -29.10 -18.86
CA THR A 144 10.38 -30.01 -18.23
C THR A 144 11.65 -30.05 -19.07
N PHE A 145 12.75 -30.54 -18.49
CA PHE A 145 14.01 -30.66 -19.22
C PHE A 145 13.86 -31.49 -20.50
N ASP A 146 13.26 -32.68 -20.41
CA ASP A 146 13.06 -33.56 -21.57
C ASP A 146 12.18 -32.93 -22.65
N LYS A 147 11.09 -32.25 -22.26
CA LYS A 147 10.22 -31.54 -23.20
C LYS A 147 10.97 -30.42 -23.89
N HIS A 148 11.77 -29.65 -23.15
CA HIS A 148 12.54 -28.54 -23.70
C HIS A 148 13.56 -29.02 -24.75
N MET A 149 14.24 -30.13 -24.49
CA MET A 149 15.20 -30.71 -25.43
C MET A 149 14.57 -31.25 -26.71
N MET A 150 13.25 -31.52 -26.71
CA MET A 150 12.49 -31.92 -27.89
C MET A 150 11.95 -30.74 -28.71
N LEU A 151 12.02 -29.51 -28.18
CA LEU A 151 11.57 -28.31 -28.89
C LEU A 151 12.55 -27.93 -29.99
N SER A 152 12.05 -27.30 -31.04
CA SER A 152 12.90 -26.66 -32.05
C SER A 152 13.69 -25.49 -31.45
N ASP A 153 14.85 -25.17 -32.01
CA ASP A 153 15.69 -24.04 -31.56
C ASP A 153 14.90 -22.73 -31.48
N LYS A 154 13.97 -22.52 -32.43
CA LYS A 154 13.08 -21.35 -32.46
C LYS A 154 12.17 -21.29 -31.23
N GLU A 155 11.58 -22.42 -30.84
CA GLU A 155 10.71 -22.52 -29.66
C GLU A 155 11.50 -22.43 -28.35
N GLN A 156 12.72 -22.96 -28.32
CA GLN A 156 13.62 -22.81 -27.16
C GLN A 156 13.98 -21.34 -26.96
N HIS A 157 14.31 -20.62 -28.04
CA HIS A 157 14.62 -19.20 -28.00
C HIS A 157 13.42 -18.34 -27.56
N ASP A 158 12.23 -18.57 -28.15
CA ASP A 158 10.97 -17.91 -27.77
C ASP A 158 10.68 -18.08 -26.27
N ARG A 159 10.81 -19.30 -25.74
CA ARG A 159 10.63 -19.56 -24.31
C ARG A 159 11.69 -18.86 -23.46
N ALA A 160 12.96 -18.87 -23.87
CA ALA A 160 14.04 -18.20 -23.14
C ALA A 160 13.81 -16.69 -23.06
N GLU A 161 13.36 -16.06 -24.15
CA GLU A 161 13.02 -14.64 -24.22
C GLU A 161 11.89 -14.28 -23.24
N PHE A 162 10.73 -14.93 -23.36
CA PHE A 162 9.57 -14.64 -22.49
C PHE A 162 9.82 -15.01 -21.02
N TRP A 163 10.59 -16.07 -20.76
CA TRP A 163 11.00 -16.39 -19.40
C TRP A 163 11.91 -15.32 -18.81
N GLY A 164 12.83 -14.77 -19.61
CA GLY A 164 13.67 -13.64 -19.22
C GLY A 164 12.83 -12.42 -18.81
N TYR A 165 11.78 -12.09 -19.56
CA TYR A 165 10.85 -11.01 -19.19
C TYR A 165 10.09 -11.28 -17.90
N TYR A 166 9.63 -12.52 -17.71
CA TYR A 166 8.96 -12.94 -16.48
C TYR A 166 9.89 -12.81 -15.27
N VAL A 167 11.10 -13.41 -15.35
CA VAL A 167 12.12 -13.36 -14.30
C VAL A 167 12.48 -11.91 -13.96
N GLY A 168 12.78 -11.07 -14.96
CA GLY A 168 13.10 -9.66 -14.73
C GLY A 168 11.94 -8.88 -14.09
N GLY A 169 10.68 -9.22 -14.41
CA GLY A 169 9.50 -8.66 -13.75
C GLY A 169 9.43 -9.02 -12.27
N ILE A 170 9.66 -10.30 -11.92
CA ILE A 170 9.70 -10.79 -10.53
C ILE A 170 10.87 -10.17 -9.77
N ASP A 171 12.06 -10.12 -10.38
CA ASP A 171 13.24 -9.50 -9.77
C ASP A 171 12.97 -8.03 -9.44
N ARG A 172 12.38 -7.27 -10.37
CA ARG A 172 12.06 -5.87 -10.12
C ARG A 172 11.02 -5.70 -9.02
N LEU A 173 9.97 -6.52 -8.98
CA LEU A 173 8.97 -6.44 -7.92
C LEU A 173 9.58 -6.81 -6.55
N SER A 174 10.43 -7.83 -6.49
CA SER A 174 11.14 -8.21 -5.27
C SER A 174 12.07 -7.09 -4.76
N TRP A 175 12.75 -6.41 -5.68
CA TRP A 175 13.60 -5.27 -5.37
C TRP A 175 12.79 -4.07 -4.84
N GLU A 176 11.67 -3.73 -5.49
CA GLU A 176 10.79 -2.64 -5.03
C GLU A 176 10.19 -2.94 -3.65
N ALA A 177 9.86 -4.21 -3.35
CA ALA A 177 9.41 -4.60 -2.02
C ALA A 177 10.50 -4.37 -0.96
N ALA A 178 11.73 -4.84 -1.20
CA ALA A 178 12.85 -4.66 -0.28
C ALA A 178 13.22 -3.18 -0.10
N ARG A 179 13.21 -2.42 -1.20
CA ARG A 179 13.46 -0.98 -1.21
C ARG A 179 12.40 -0.22 -0.43
N THR A 180 11.12 -0.52 -0.65
CA THR A 180 10.00 0.08 0.08
C THR A 180 10.12 -0.22 1.57
N TYR A 181 10.45 -1.46 1.93
CA TYR A 181 10.66 -1.84 3.32
C TYR A 181 11.79 -1.03 3.96
N ARG A 182 12.95 -0.94 3.31
CA ARG A 182 14.08 -0.14 3.80
C ARG A 182 13.66 1.29 4.09
N HIS A 183 12.97 1.92 3.15
CA HIS A 183 12.67 3.34 3.26
C HIS A 183 11.52 3.64 4.20
N ARG A 184 10.55 2.74 4.36
CA ARG A 184 9.43 2.91 5.28
C ARG A 184 9.77 2.51 6.72
N PHE A 185 10.49 1.42 6.88
CA PHE A 185 10.74 0.80 8.17
C PHE A 185 12.20 0.75 8.56
N GLY A 186 13.17 1.18 7.74
CA GLY A 186 14.59 1.08 8.09
C GLY A 186 15.11 2.11 9.11
N CYS A 187 14.28 3.07 9.56
CA CYS A 187 14.73 4.14 10.45
C CYS A 187 14.84 3.64 11.89
N THR A 188 16.06 3.54 12.41
CA THR A 188 16.34 3.09 13.79
C THR A 188 16.68 4.22 14.76
N GLY A 189 17.18 5.33 14.23
CA GLY A 189 17.48 6.54 14.98
C GLY A 189 16.24 7.43 15.08
N SER A 190 16.21 8.48 14.25
CA SER A 190 15.07 9.39 14.15
C SER A 190 14.93 9.91 12.73
N TRP A 191 13.71 10.34 12.41
CA TRP A 191 13.45 11.15 11.23
C TRP A 191 13.88 12.59 11.52
N SER A 192 14.56 13.25 10.57
CA SER A 192 15.08 14.61 10.76
C SER A 192 14.02 15.67 10.45
N HIS A 193 13.40 15.56 9.27
CA HIS A 193 12.46 16.57 8.77
C HIS A 193 11.29 15.95 8.01
N LEU A 194 10.16 16.65 8.02
CA LEU A 194 9.02 16.40 7.14
C LEU A 194 9.03 17.42 6.02
N ASN A 195 8.75 16.94 4.80
CA ASN A 195 8.37 17.77 3.69
C ASN A 195 6.91 17.49 3.34
N PHE A 196 6.06 18.47 3.59
CA PHE A 196 4.69 18.52 3.11
C PHE A 196 4.70 19.11 1.72
N LYS A 197 4.34 18.33 0.71
CA LYS A 197 4.23 18.78 -0.68
C LYS A 197 2.76 18.74 -1.09
N ILE A 198 2.19 19.91 -1.37
CA ILE A 198 0.81 20.03 -1.80
C ILE A 198 0.80 20.11 -3.33
N CYS A 199 -0.01 19.26 -3.94
CA CYS A 199 -0.18 19.19 -5.38
C CYS A 199 -1.66 19.25 -5.74
N ASP A 200 -1.96 19.69 -6.96
CA ASP A 200 -3.22 19.41 -7.63
C ASP A 200 -3.16 17.99 -8.19
N PHE A 201 -4.16 17.17 -7.91
CA PHE A 201 -4.18 15.80 -8.42
C PHE A 201 -4.60 15.79 -9.89
N ASP A 202 -3.78 15.17 -10.74
CA ASP A 202 -4.11 14.92 -12.14
C ASP A 202 -4.09 13.40 -12.39
N SER A 203 -5.23 12.85 -12.81
CA SER A 203 -5.35 11.42 -13.07
C SER A 203 -4.55 10.93 -14.28
N MET A 204 -4.35 11.81 -15.27
CA MET A 204 -3.77 11.47 -16.56
C MET A 204 -2.47 12.21 -16.86
N THR A 205 -2.02 13.11 -15.99
CA THR A 205 -0.71 13.78 -16.09
C THR A 205 0.03 13.68 -14.76
N ASP A 206 1.19 14.32 -14.65
CA ASP A 206 1.86 14.44 -13.37
C ASP A 206 1.15 15.53 -12.56
N ASN A 207 0.98 15.32 -11.26
CA ASN A 207 0.32 16.27 -10.36
C ASN A 207 0.98 17.66 -10.39
N ASP A 208 0.17 18.71 -10.52
CA ASP A 208 0.64 20.10 -10.54
C ASP A 208 1.06 20.61 -9.15
N PHE A 209 2.32 21.01 -8.99
CA PHE A 209 2.83 21.52 -7.71
C PHE A 209 2.13 22.82 -7.28
N MET A 210 1.60 22.87 -6.06
CA MET A 210 0.93 24.04 -5.48
C MET A 210 1.77 24.76 -4.43
N GLY A 211 2.50 24.02 -3.61
CA GLY A 211 3.34 24.56 -2.54
C GLY A 211 4.00 23.48 -1.71
N ARG A 212 4.97 23.88 -0.89
CA ARG A 212 5.65 22.99 0.06
C ARG A 212 5.88 23.65 1.40
N LEU A 213 5.95 22.84 2.44
CA LEU A 213 6.37 23.22 3.78
C LEU A 213 7.37 22.18 4.29
N THR A 214 8.54 22.61 4.74
CA THR A 214 9.53 21.73 5.39
C THR A 214 9.60 22.10 6.86
N VAL A 215 9.48 21.11 7.75
CA VAL A 215 9.52 21.32 9.21
C VAL A 215 10.42 20.28 9.86
N PRO A 216 11.12 20.64 10.96
CA PRO A 216 11.79 19.63 11.78
C PRO A 216 10.77 18.67 12.40
N ILE A 217 11.20 17.45 12.66
CA ILE A 217 10.38 16.47 13.39
C ILE A 217 10.60 16.67 14.88
N GLU A 218 9.69 17.42 15.47
CA GLU A 218 9.59 17.70 16.90
C GLU A 218 8.12 17.79 17.30
N GLU A 219 7.81 17.65 18.59
CA GLU A 219 6.43 17.78 19.05
C GLU A 219 5.92 19.20 18.83
N THR A 220 4.75 19.30 18.21
CA THR A 220 4.08 20.58 17.96
C THR A 220 2.62 20.51 18.39
N THR A 221 2.12 21.62 18.92
CA THR A 221 0.66 21.82 18.97
C THR A 221 0.12 22.01 17.56
N GLU A 222 -1.20 22.07 17.42
CA GLU A 222 -1.81 22.51 16.17
C GLU A 222 -1.23 23.87 15.75
N THR A 223 -0.55 23.88 14.61
CA THR A 223 0.27 24.96 14.10
C THR A 223 -0.13 25.27 12.67
N CYS A 224 -0.28 26.55 12.35
CA CYS A 224 -0.56 27.04 11.01
C CYS A 224 0.68 27.74 10.46
N ALA A 225 1.17 27.29 9.30
CA ALA A 225 2.39 27.79 8.67
C ALA A 225 2.16 28.17 7.20
N ASP A 226 2.85 29.21 6.73
CA ASP A 226 2.84 29.63 5.33
C ASP A 226 3.54 28.56 4.46
N ILE A 227 2.96 28.22 3.31
CA ILE A 227 3.60 27.32 2.33
C ILE A 227 4.40 28.10 1.28
N MET A 228 5.46 27.49 0.77
CA MET A 228 6.42 28.09 -0.16
C MET A 228 6.32 27.48 -1.56
N THR A 229 6.58 28.30 -2.57
CA THR A 229 6.83 27.87 -3.94
C THR A 229 8.17 27.11 -4.04
N GLN A 230 8.45 26.49 -5.19
CA GLN A 230 9.76 25.90 -5.47
C GLN A 230 10.90 26.92 -5.31
N SER A 231 10.68 28.18 -5.69
CA SER A 231 11.66 29.26 -5.55
C SER A 231 11.89 29.77 -4.11
N GLY A 232 11.22 29.19 -3.10
CA GLY A 232 11.28 29.63 -1.71
C GLY A 232 10.44 30.87 -1.38
N ARG A 233 9.69 31.41 -2.35
CA ARG A 233 8.74 32.52 -2.11
C ARG A 233 7.44 32.01 -1.51
N LEU A 234 6.77 32.82 -0.69
CA LEU A 234 5.46 32.50 -0.12
C LEU A 234 4.40 32.35 -1.23
N VAL A 235 3.61 31.28 -1.17
CA VAL A 235 2.51 31.07 -2.11
C VAL A 235 1.38 32.07 -1.79
N GLY A 236 0.94 32.82 -2.81
CA GLY A 236 -0.14 33.79 -2.64
C GLY A 236 0.29 35.14 -2.05
N GLU A 237 1.58 35.47 -1.99
CA GLU A 237 2.10 36.73 -1.42
C GLU A 237 1.38 37.99 -1.94
N ASN A 238 0.98 37.98 -3.21
CA ASN A 238 0.23 39.08 -3.85
C ASN A 238 -1.16 38.65 -4.35
N ALA A 239 -1.67 37.50 -3.89
CA ALA A 239 -2.98 37.00 -4.31
C ALA A 239 -4.10 37.67 -3.51
N ALA A 240 -5.23 37.93 -4.17
CA ALA A 240 -6.40 38.54 -3.54
C ALA A 240 -6.99 37.70 -2.39
N ARG A 241 -6.77 36.37 -2.40
CA ARG A 241 -7.20 35.46 -1.33
C ARG A 241 -6.27 35.45 -0.12
N GLY A 242 -5.11 36.10 -0.20
CA GLY A 242 -4.07 36.04 0.83
C GLY A 242 -3.07 34.91 0.61
N ARG A 243 -2.21 34.71 1.61
CA ARG A 243 -1.16 33.69 1.62
C ARG A 243 -1.77 32.31 1.84
N ALA A 244 -1.21 31.33 1.15
CA ALA A 244 -1.58 29.94 1.35
C ALA A 244 -0.88 29.38 2.60
N THR A 245 -1.65 28.67 3.41
CA THR A 245 -1.18 28.10 4.69
C THR A 245 -1.56 26.63 4.82
N LEU A 246 -0.82 25.91 5.67
CA LEU A 246 -1.08 24.54 6.07
C LEU A 246 -1.16 24.46 7.60
N THR A 247 -2.21 23.84 8.11
CA THR A 247 -2.41 23.56 9.54
C THR A 247 -2.11 22.10 9.83
N TYR A 248 -1.23 21.83 10.79
CA TYR A 248 -0.77 20.50 11.15
C TYR A 248 -0.38 20.39 12.63
N SER A 249 -0.22 19.17 13.14
CA SER A 249 0.40 18.89 14.45
C SER A 249 1.24 17.63 14.41
N ILE A 250 2.30 17.57 15.21
CA ILE A 250 3.21 16.43 15.32
C ILE A 250 3.29 16.00 16.79
N ARG A 251 3.11 14.71 17.07
CA ARG A 251 3.28 14.17 18.44
C ARG A 251 4.04 12.85 18.42
N TRP A 252 4.82 12.58 19.45
CA TRP A 252 5.43 11.26 19.62
C TRP A 252 4.46 10.31 20.31
N ARG A 253 4.42 9.04 19.86
CA ARG A 253 3.74 7.95 20.56
C ARG A 253 4.70 6.80 20.78
N SER A 254 5.00 6.51 22.04
CA SER A 254 5.80 5.33 22.42
C SER A 254 5.00 4.04 22.23
N TYR A 255 5.68 2.99 21.78
CA TYR A 255 5.11 1.66 21.64
C TYR A 255 5.52 0.78 22.84
N PRO A 256 4.72 -0.25 23.21
CA PRO A 256 5.01 -1.08 24.36
C PRO A 256 6.25 -1.95 24.16
N GLN A 257 6.82 -2.44 25.26
CA GLN A 257 7.96 -3.36 25.21
C GLN A 257 7.61 -4.62 24.40
N GLY A 258 8.53 -5.05 23.54
CA GLY A 258 8.34 -6.19 22.65
C GLY A 258 7.77 -5.83 21.28
N SER A 259 7.30 -4.59 21.09
CA SER A 259 7.05 -4.04 19.76
C SER A 259 8.34 -4.00 18.93
N ARG A 260 8.22 -4.19 17.61
CA ARG A 260 9.32 -3.99 16.65
C ARG A 260 9.71 -2.52 16.50
N PHE A 261 8.86 -1.61 16.97
CA PHE A 261 9.09 -0.17 16.99
C PHE A 261 9.30 0.35 18.41
N LYS A 262 10.17 1.35 18.56
CA LYS A 262 10.28 2.17 19.79
C LYS A 262 9.04 3.04 19.97
N GLY A 263 8.53 3.52 18.86
CA GLY A 263 7.40 4.42 18.78
C GLY A 263 7.17 4.88 17.35
N ALA A 264 6.26 5.83 17.20
CA ALA A 264 6.01 6.51 15.94
C ALA A 264 5.73 8.00 16.17
N TRP A 265 6.14 8.82 15.21
CA TRP A 265 5.62 10.17 15.10
C TRP A 265 4.24 10.11 14.48
N LEU A 266 3.27 10.78 15.09
CA LEU A 266 1.91 10.94 14.59
C LEU A 266 1.77 12.35 14.03
N ILE A 267 1.56 12.44 12.72
CA ILE A 267 1.50 13.68 11.97
C ILE A 267 0.04 13.87 11.58
N LYS A 268 -0.65 14.79 12.23
CA LYS A 268 -2.01 15.16 11.84
C LYS A 268 -1.94 16.31 10.84
N VAL A 269 -2.44 16.08 9.63
CA VAL A 269 -2.71 17.15 8.67
C VAL A 269 -4.17 17.55 8.83
N VAL A 270 -4.39 18.77 9.31
CA VAL A 270 -5.72 19.32 9.60
C VAL A 270 -6.30 19.85 8.30
N SER A 271 -5.79 20.97 7.81
CA SER A 271 -6.38 21.70 6.67
C SER A 271 -5.35 22.56 5.95
N ALA A 272 -5.65 23.02 4.74
CA ALA A 272 -4.94 24.12 4.10
C ALA A 272 -5.91 25.25 3.73
N GLN A 273 -5.37 26.46 3.55
CA GLN A 273 -6.15 27.63 3.15
C GLN A 273 -5.49 28.37 1.98
N ASN A 274 -6.33 29.05 1.19
CA ASN A 274 -5.94 29.94 0.10
C ASN A 274 -5.05 29.29 -0.97
N LEU A 275 -5.24 27.99 -1.24
CA LEU A 275 -4.46 27.29 -2.25
C LEU A 275 -4.65 27.92 -3.65
N PRO A 276 -3.60 27.90 -4.51
CA PRO A 276 -3.69 28.41 -5.88
C PRO A 276 -4.65 27.57 -6.72
N ARG A 277 -5.17 28.15 -7.80
CA ARG A 277 -5.99 27.44 -8.81
C ARG A 277 -5.07 26.90 -9.89
N GLN A 278 -5.00 25.58 -10.09
CA GLN A 278 -4.16 24.95 -11.11
C GLN A 278 -4.95 24.40 -12.31
N ASP A 279 -6.25 24.11 -12.17
CA ASP A 279 -7.16 23.68 -13.26
C ASP A 279 -7.53 24.76 -14.32
N LYS A 280 -6.60 25.66 -14.66
CA LYS A 280 -6.89 26.81 -15.54
C LYS A 280 -7.28 26.39 -16.97
N MET A 281 -6.69 25.31 -17.49
CA MET A 281 -6.96 24.86 -18.85
C MET A 281 -8.38 24.30 -19.02
N GLN A 282 -9.01 23.88 -17.93
CA GLN A 282 -10.38 23.35 -17.94
C GLN A 282 -11.44 24.44 -17.70
N PHE A 283 -11.04 25.72 -17.68
CA PHE A 283 -11.88 26.86 -17.29
C PHE A 283 -12.49 26.70 -15.88
N ARG A 284 -11.87 25.87 -15.03
CA ARG A 284 -12.29 25.71 -13.64
C ARG A 284 -11.55 26.73 -12.77
N THR A 285 -12.20 27.10 -11.67
CA THR A 285 -11.65 28.06 -10.69
C THR A 285 -11.25 27.37 -9.39
N THR A 286 -11.03 26.06 -9.44
CA THR A 286 -10.74 25.19 -8.29
C THR A 286 -9.44 24.42 -8.53
N SER A 287 -9.10 23.56 -7.58
CA SER A 287 -8.13 22.48 -7.69
C SER A 287 -8.67 21.26 -6.95
N ASP A 288 -8.05 20.12 -7.13
CA ASP A 288 -8.26 18.84 -6.49
C ASP A 288 -7.05 18.51 -5.57
N PRO A 289 -6.82 19.29 -4.48
CA PRO A 289 -5.61 19.18 -3.69
C PRO A 289 -5.41 17.81 -3.03
N ILE A 290 -4.17 17.34 -3.09
CA ILE A 290 -3.61 16.21 -2.37
C ILE A 290 -2.32 16.65 -1.67
N ILE A 291 -2.01 16.05 -0.51
CA ILE A 291 -0.75 16.28 0.18
C ILE A 291 0.11 15.01 0.18
N GLU A 292 1.36 15.16 -0.23
CA GLU A 292 2.42 14.16 -0.04
C GLU A 292 3.20 14.52 1.22
N ILE A 293 3.33 13.56 2.13
CA ILE A 293 4.13 13.71 3.36
C ILE A 293 5.38 12.88 3.16
N ILE A 294 6.53 13.55 3.14
CA ILE A 294 7.81 12.94 2.85
C ILE A 294 8.70 13.12 4.08
N ALA A 295 8.91 12.03 4.82
CA ALA A 295 9.84 11.98 5.94
C ALA A 295 11.24 11.67 5.46
N VAL A 296 12.23 12.41 5.94
CA VAL A 296 13.64 12.20 5.61
C VAL A 296 14.42 11.90 6.89
N SER A 297 15.34 10.94 6.83
CA SER A 297 16.24 10.62 7.93
C SER A 297 17.69 10.86 7.52
N GLU A 298 18.46 11.48 8.42
CA GLU A 298 19.89 11.75 8.29
C GLU A 298 20.74 10.81 9.18
N ASP A 299 20.32 9.56 9.28
CA ASP A 299 21.02 8.51 10.04
C ASP A 299 22.36 8.14 9.36
N ALA A 300 23.33 7.67 10.17
CA ALA A 300 24.54 6.98 9.73
C ALA A 300 24.26 5.76 8.83
N ALA A 301 23.08 5.14 8.94
CA ALA A 301 22.61 4.06 8.06
C ALA A 301 22.36 4.50 6.60
N GLY A 302 22.46 5.80 6.32
CA GLY A 302 22.25 6.42 5.02
C GLY A 302 20.89 7.11 4.93
N LEU A 303 20.68 7.83 3.84
CA LEU A 303 19.47 8.61 3.61
C LEU A 303 18.24 7.69 3.45
N LEU A 304 17.28 7.83 4.35
CA LEU A 304 15.96 7.20 4.24
C LEU A 304 14.92 8.26 3.88
N CYS A 305 13.94 7.85 3.07
CA CYS A 305 12.88 8.74 2.58
C CYS A 305 11.58 7.96 2.54
N HIS A 306 10.64 8.24 3.44
CA HIS A 306 9.33 7.61 3.45
C HIS A 306 8.26 8.58 2.97
N ARG A 307 7.49 8.17 1.96
CA ARG A 307 6.38 8.96 1.41
C ARG A 307 5.04 8.37 1.83
N GLN A 308 4.08 9.22 2.18
CA GLN A 308 2.66 8.93 2.40
C GLN A 308 1.81 9.94 1.64
N LEU A 309 0.54 9.59 1.36
CA LEU A 309 -0.38 10.41 0.58
C LEU A 309 -1.71 10.55 1.32
N SER A 310 -2.28 11.75 1.31
CA SER A 310 -3.64 11.97 1.80
C SER A 310 -4.71 11.53 0.79
N SER A 311 -5.97 11.64 1.20
CA SER A 311 -7.07 11.71 0.24
C SER A 311 -7.04 13.01 -0.60
N VAL A 312 -7.58 12.92 -1.82
CA VAL A 312 -7.83 14.03 -2.74
C VAL A 312 -9.10 14.76 -2.31
N LYS A 313 -9.04 16.10 -2.21
CA LYS A 313 -10.22 16.93 -1.89
C LYS A 313 -10.71 17.64 -3.14
N VAL A 314 -11.68 17.02 -3.81
CA VAL A 314 -12.18 17.47 -5.12
C VAL A 314 -12.75 18.90 -5.08
N LYS A 315 -12.34 19.73 -6.04
CA LYS A 315 -12.81 21.09 -6.33
C LYS A 315 -12.73 22.01 -5.10
N CYS A 316 -11.66 21.87 -4.33
CA CYS A 316 -11.45 22.57 -3.08
C CYS A 316 -10.17 23.42 -3.13
N LEU A 317 -10.22 24.62 -2.56
CA LEU A 317 -9.02 25.45 -2.38
C LEU A 317 -8.68 25.70 -0.91
N ASP A 318 -9.55 25.26 -0.01
CA ASP A 318 -9.39 25.33 1.44
C ASP A 318 -9.69 23.93 2.02
N PRO A 319 -8.93 22.90 1.62
CA PRO A 319 -9.23 21.51 1.96
C PRO A 319 -9.11 21.25 3.46
N ASP A 320 -10.04 20.45 3.96
CA ASP A 320 -10.00 19.88 5.31
C ASP A 320 -9.77 18.36 5.19
N TRP A 321 -8.60 17.91 5.63
CA TRP A 321 -8.20 16.50 5.58
C TRP A 321 -8.55 15.78 6.87
N GLU A 322 -8.15 16.32 8.02
CA GLU A 322 -8.24 15.66 9.32
C GLU A 322 -7.63 14.24 9.33
N GLU A 323 -6.54 14.05 8.58
CA GLU A 323 -5.88 12.76 8.41
C GLU A 323 -4.64 12.67 9.31
N THR A 324 -4.44 11.51 9.96
CA THR A 324 -3.26 11.25 10.79
C THR A 324 -2.37 10.19 10.16
N PHE A 325 -1.11 10.52 10.00
CA PHE A 325 -0.08 9.67 9.41
C PHE A 325 0.90 9.22 10.48
N GLU A 326 1.42 8.01 10.34
CA GLU A 326 2.42 7.47 11.28
C GLU A 326 3.77 7.28 10.60
N LEU A 327 4.82 7.77 11.25
CA LEU A 327 6.21 7.51 10.88
C LEU A 327 6.88 6.66 11.96
N PRO A 328 7.00 5.34 11.75
CA PRO A 328 7.57 4.45 12.75
C PRO A 328 9.08 4.65 12.89
N VAL A 329 9.59 4.31 14.08
CA VAL A 329 11.02 4.18 14.39
C VAL A 329 11.28 2.79 14.94
N LEU A 330 12.10 2.01 14.25
CA LEU A 330 12.46 0.65 14.66
C LEU A 330 13.15 0.61 16.02
N ALA A 331 12.79 -0.42 16.79
CA ALA A 331 13.48 -0.82 18.01
C ALA A 331 14.92 -1.21 17.71
N GLU A 332 15.11 -2.09 16.74
CA GLU A 332 16.40 -2.71 16.41
C GLU A 332 16.72 -2.60 14.91
N PRO A 333 18.00 -2.39 14.53
CA PRO A 333 18.43 -2.44 13.15
C PRO A 333 18.42 -3.87 12.60
N GLY A 334 18.60 -4.00 11.27
CA GLY A 334 18.85 -5.30 10.65
C GLY A 334 17.60 -6.10 10.25
N ALA A 335 16.40 -5.54 10.43
CA ALA A 335 15.15 -6.26 10.14
C ALA A 335 15.02 -6.63 8.64
N LEU A 336 15.47 -5.76 7.73
CA LEU A 336 15.47 -6.06 6.30
C LEU A 336 16.49 -7.14 5.96
N GLU A 337 17.69 -7.03 6.50
CA GLU A 337 18.77 -7.99 6.30
C GLU A 337 18.34 -9.37 6.80
N ALA A 338 17.68 -9.45 7.96
CA ALA A 338 17.11 -10.69 8.49
C ALA A 338 16.01 -11.25 7.56
N ALA A 339 15.14 -10.40 7.01
CA ALA A 339 14.13 -10.81 6.04
C ALA A 339 14.77 -11.45 4.79
N LEU A 340 15.79 -10.80 4.24
CA LEU A 340 16.51 -11.29 3.06
C LEU A 340 17.32 -12.55 3.35
N GLU A 341 17.98 -12.63 4.51
CA GLU A 341 18.73 -13.80 4.94
C GLU A 341 17.83 -15.03 5.13
N SER A 342 16.60 -14.82 5.61
CA SER A 342 15.60 -15.89 5.71
C SER A 342 15.13 -16.42 4.34
N ALA A 343 15.21 -15.58 3.29
CA ALA A 343 14.90 -15.99 1.93
C ALA A 343 16.03 -16.83 1.31
N ALA A 344 17.28 -16.42 1.52
CA ALA A 344 18.46 -17.19 1.18
C ALA A 344 19.69 -16.76 1.96
N VAL A 345 20.51 -17.75 2.32
CA VAL A 345 21.79 -17.53 3.01
C VAL A 345 22.66 -16.56 2.20
N ASP A 346 23.29 -15.61 2.89
CA ASP A 346 24.12 -14.52 2.39
C ASP A 346 23.38 -13.41 1.61
N LEU A 347 22.08 -13.53 1.34
CA LEU A 347 21.38 -12.49 0.59
C LEU A 347 21.31 -11.18 1.40
N GLY A 348 21.04 -11.26 2.70
CA GLY A 348 20.99 -10.08 3.57
C GLY A 348 22.34 -9.36 3.62
N ALA A 349 23.42 -10.12 3.81
CA ALA A 349 24.78 -9.57 3.84
C ALA A 349 25.21 -8.92 2.51
N ARG A 350 24.80 -9.50 1.37
CA ARG A 350 25.11 -8.98 0.03
C ARG A 350 24.31 -7.74 -0.34
N CYS A 351 23.13 -7.58 0.25
CA CYS A 351 22.21 -6.48 -0.04
C CYS A 351 22.34 -5.30 0.93
N ALA A 352 23.24 -5.38 1.91
CA ALA A 352 23.56 -4.26 2.79
C ALA A 352 24.11 -3.06 1.98
N GLY A 353 23.69 -1.84 2.33
CA GLY A 353 24.20 -0.60 1.72
C GLY A 353 23.33 0.00 0.60
N SER A 354 23.96 0.55 -0.45
CA SER A 354 23.37 1.47 -1.44
C SER A 354 22.48 0.83 -2.53
N ILE A 355 22.08 -0.43 -2.37
CA ILE A 355 21.28 -1.17 -3.36
C ILE A 355 19.81 -0.71 -3.38
N PHE A 356 19.41 0.04 -2.36
CA PHE A 356 18.06 0.55 -2.17
C PHE A 356 18.11 2.09 -2.06
N PRO A 357 18.20 2.81 -3.19
CA PRO A 357 18.15 4.26 -3.20
C PRO A 357 16.71 4.76 -2.98
N PRO A 358 16.54 5.96 -2.37
CA PRO A 358 15.24 6.61 -2.22
C PRO A 358 14.45 6.69 -3.53
N GLU A 359 13.11 6.69 -3.45
CA GLU A 359 12.22 6.82 -4.61
C GLU A 359 12.43 8.12 -5.39
N LYS A 360 12.42 9.22 -4.65
CA LYS A 360 12.70 10.56 -5.15
C LYS A 360 13.52 11.26 -4.08
N MET A 361 14.66 11.83 -4.47
CA MET A 361 15.41 12.72 -3.60
C MET A 361 14.62 14.01 -3.39
N PRO A 362 14.64 14.57 -2.16
CA PRO A 362 14.23 15.93 -1.88
C PRO A 362 14.58 16.93 -2.96
N ASP A 363 13.68 17.51 -3.77
CA ASP A 363 14.16 18.50 -4.76
C ASP A 363 14.87 19.70 -4.11
N TRP A 364 14.53 19.99 -2.85
CA TRP A 364 15.21 21.01 -2.03
C TRP A 364 16.67 20.67 -1.71
N GLN A 365 17.09 19.40 -1.70
CA GLN A 365 18.51 19.06 -1.50
C GLN A 365 19.37 19.55 -2.67
N LYS A 366 18.82 19.62 -3.89
CA LYS A 366 19.53 20.14 -5.06
C LYS A 366 19.64 21.67 -5.06
N GLU A 367 18.76 22.35 -4.33
CA GLU A 367 18.63 23.81 -4.37
C GLU A 367 19.50 24.54 -3.31
N GLY A 368 20.22 23.81 -2.45
CA GLY A 368 21.12 24.41 -1.46
C GLY A 368 20.40 25.32 -0.45
N LEU A 369 19.12 25.05 -0.18
CA LEU A 369 18.25 25.85 0.71
C LEU A 369 18.63 25.77 2.19
N PHE A 370 19.65 24.97 2.54
CA PHE A 370 20.44 25.12 3.76
C PHE A 370 21.79 25.75 3.38
N PRO A 371 21.95 27.08 3.52
CA PRO A 371 23.14 27.80 3.07
C PRO A 371 24.45 27.38 3.76
N GLU A 372 24.38 26.56 4.81
CA GLU A 372 25.55 26.16 5.58
C GLU A 372 26.36 24.99 4.98
N LEU A 373 25.85 24.23 4.00
CA LEU A 373 26.52 22.95 3.64
C LEU A 373 26.82 22.62 2.17
N SER A 374 26.42 23.38 1.15
CA SER A 374 27.03 23.17 -0.18
C SER A 374 26.77 24.31 -1.18
N SER A 375 27.84 24.80 -1.81
CA SER A 375 27.79 25.81 -2.87
C SER A 375 27.93 25.18 -4.27
N THR A 376 26.83 24.89 -4.95
CA THR A 376 26.80 24.82 -6.43
C THR A 376 25.37 25.08 -6.91
N LYS A 377 25.21 26.10 -7.77
CA LYS A 377 23.91 26.51 -8.35
C LYS A 377 23.78 25.97 -9.76
N ALA A 378 22.71 25.21 -10.03
CA ALA A 378 22.11 25.08 -11.36
C ALA A 378 20.66 24.61 -11.23
N ALA A 379 19.71 25.47 -11.58
CA ALA A 379 18.30 25.12 -11.66
C ALA A 379 18.00 24.50 -13.03
N SER A 380 17.66 23.21 -13.06
CA SER A 380 17.20 22.51 -14.26
C SER A 380 15.77 21.99 -14.08
N LYS A 381 15.08 21.93 -15.21
CA LYS A 381 13.70 21.51 -15.41
C LYS A 381 13.52 20.05 -14.97
N TRP A 382 12.38 19.75 -14.33
CA TRP A 382 12.03 18.50 -13.66
C TRP A 382 11.73 17.36 -14.63
N SER A 383 12.75 16.97 -15.39
CA SER A 383 12.90 15.59 -15.83
C SER A 383 13.41 14.83 -14.60
N TRP A 384 12.87 13.64 -14.32
CA TRP A 384 13.69 12.58 -13.71
C TRP A 384 15.04 12.67 -14.39
N SER A 385 16.06 13.16 -13.67
CA SER A 385 17.30 13.44 -14.35
C SER A 385 17.78 12.10 -14.89
N SER A 386 18.26 12.07 -16.13
CA SER A 386 18.75 10.81 -16.71
C SER A 386 19.82 10.15 -15.81
N ALA A 387 20.47 10.94 -14.94
CA ALA A 387 21.35 10.49 -13.87
C ALA A 387 20.64 9.72 -12.75
N GLU A 388 19.55 10.22 -12.16
CA GLU A 388 18.83 9.51 -11.08
C GLU A 388 18.18 8.22 -11.56
N ALA A 389 17.60 8.26 -12.77
CA ALA A 389 17.10 7.05 -13.43
C ALA A 389 18.23 6.02 -13.61
N SER A 390 19.44 6.49 -13.92
CA SER A 390 20.63 5.66 -14.06
C SER A 390 21.10 5.07 -12.71
N ASP A 391 21.00 5.80 -11.60
CA ASP A 391 21.41 5.30 -10.29
C ASP A 391 20.43 4.23 -9.76
N VAL A 392 19.13 4.44 -9.93
CA VAL A 392 18.09 3.45 -9.64
C VAL A 392 18.31 2.18 -10.44
N GLU A 393 18.58 2.31 -11.74
CA GLU A 393 18.82 1.16 -12.61
C GLU A 393 20.12 0.43 -12.25
N LYS A 394 21.19 1.16 -11.93
CA LYS A 394 22.45 0.57 -11.45
C LYS A 394 22.27 -0.20 -10.13
N ALA A 395 21.49 0.34 -9.21
CA ALA A 395 21.15 -0.33 -7.96
C ALA A 395 20.34 -1.61 -8.22
N PHE A 396 19.37 -1.56 -9.13
CA PHE A 396 18.62 -2.74 -9.55
C PHE A 396 19.50 -3.81 -10.23
N LYS A 397 20.44 -3.42 -11.11
CA LYS A 397 21.41 -4.36 -11.70
C LYS A 397 22.31 -5.03 -10.66
N THR A 398 22.62 -4.31 -9.58
CA THR A 398 23.37 -4.87 -8.44
C THR A 398 22.53 -5.91 -7.71
N TRP A 399 21.24 -5.65 -7.52
CA TRP A 399 20.30 -6.64 -6.96
C TRP A 399 20.18 -7.89 -7.83
N GLU A 400 20.04 -7.76 -9.15
CA GLU A 400 20.03 -8.91 -10.07
C GLU A 400 21.32 -9.74 -9.93
N SER A 401 22.47 -9.07 -9.85
CA SER A 401 23.77 -9.73 -9.67
C SER A 401 23.86 -10.49 -8.33
N CYS A 402 23.26 -9.97 -7.26
CA CYS A 402 23.14 -10.69 -5.99
C CYS A 402 22.31 -11.95 -6.15
N LEU A 403 21.14 -11.86 -6.80
CA LEU A 403 20.27 -13.00 -7.04
C LEU A 403 20.93 -14.08 -7.92
N ASP A 404 21.70 -13.67 -8.93
CA ASP A 404 22.49 -14.59 -9.76
C ASP A 404 23.54 -15.34 -8.94
N ALA A 405 24.31 -14.63 -8.11
CA ALA A 405 25.32 -15.26 -7.25
C ALA A 405 24.70 -16.29 -6.29
N ILE A 406 23.54 -15.96 -5.69
CA ILE A 406 22.80 -16.88 -4.81
C ILE A 406 22.21 -18.06 -5.59
N SER A 407 21.72 -17.83 -6.80
CA SER A 407 21.11 -18.88 -7.62
C SER A 407 22.14 -19.87 -8.16
N ALA A 408 23.37 -19.42 -8.42
CA ALA A 408 24.48 -20.26 -8.86
C ALA A 408 25.13 -21.09 -7.73
N SER A 409 24.89 -20.74 -6.45
CA SER A 409 25.52 -21.42 -5.32
C SER A 409 24.89 -22.81 -5.04
N PRO A 410 25.67 -23.91 -5.10
CA PRO A 410 25.14 -25.26 -4.88
C PRO A 410 24.73 -25.53 -3.42
N SER A 411 25.21 -24.73 -2.45
CA SER A 411 24.99 -24.95 -1.01
C SER A 411 23.55 -24.69 -0.54
N THR A 412 22.74 -24.02 -1.36
CA THR A 412 21.36 -23.62 -1.02
C THR A 412 20.31 -24.48 -1.74
N ALA A 413 20.74 -25.57 -2.40
CA ALA A 413 19.87 -26.48 -3.16
C ALA A 413 19.19 -27.57 -2.30
N ARG A 414 19.24 -27.49 -0.97
CA ARG A 414 18.29 -28.27 -0.14
C ARG A 414 16.99 -27.48 -0.06
N PRO A 415 15.94 -27.82 -0.84
CA PRO A 415 14.62 -27.31 -0.53
C PRO A 415 14.34 -27.70 0.92
N GLN A 416 14.11 -26.72 1.80
CA GLN A 416 13.36 -26.99 3.00
C GLN A 416 12.06 -27.62 2.50
N ARG A 417 11.90 -28.91 2.77
CA ARG A 417 10.69 -29.64 2.45
C ARG A 417 9.62 -28.97 3.30
N VAL A 418 8.91 -28.02 2.71
CA VAL A 418 7.71 -27.45 3.33
C VAL A 418 6.78 -28.64 3.40
N ASP A 419 6.54 -29.17 4.60
CA ASP A 419 5.66 -30.31 4.79
C ASP A 419 4.27 -29.92 4.29
N ALA A 420 3.98 -30.27 3.03
CA ALA A 420 2.74 -29.97 2.33
C ALA A 420 1.54 -30.82 2.85
N HIS A 421 1.58 -31.21 4.13
CA HIS A 421 0.52 -31.92 4.82
C HIS A 421 -0.21 -31.00 5.80
N GLN A 422 -0.74 -29.88 5.30
CA GLN A 422 -2.03 -29.40 5.77
C GLN A 422 -2.97 -29.36 4.58
N PRO A 423 -3.92 -30.32 4.46
CA PRO A 423 -4.97 -30.20 3.46
C PRO A 423 -5.70 -28.88 3.72
N LEU A 424 -5.73 -27.99 2.73
CA LEU A 424 -6.65 -26.85 2.73
C LEU A 424 -8.03 -27.37 3.08
N GLY A 425 -8.57 -26.88 4.20
CA GLY A 425 -9.81 -27.35 4.79
C GLY A 425 -10.92 -27.43 3.76
N LYS A 426 -11.57 -28.59 3.70
CA LYS A 426 -12.84 -28.75 3.01
C LYS A 426 -13.84 -27.73 3.57
N SER A 427 -14.33 -26.88 2.68
CA SER A 427 -15.68 -26.31 2.63
C SER A 427 -16.52 -26.45 3.90
N LEU A 428 -16.86 -25.31 4.50
CA LEU A 428 -17.93 -25.12 5.47
C LEU A 428 -19.24 -25.75 4.94
N THR A 429 -19.56 -26.95 5.40
CA THR A 429 -20.92 -27.46 5.36
C THR A 429 -21.76 -26.73 6.41
N LYS A 430 -22.88 -26.16 5.97
CA LYS A 430 -23.94 -25.53 6.79
C LYS A 430 -24.20 -26.30 8.09
N PRO A 431 -24.43 -25.62 9.23
CA PRO A 431 -24.99 -26.28 10.40
C PRO A 431 -26.46 -26.63 10.12
N GLU A 432 -26.76 -27.93 10.13
CA GLU A 432 -28.13 -28.43 10.21
C GLU A 432 -28.76 -28.00 11.54
N ALA A 433 -29.92 -27.35 11.45
CA ALA A 433 -30.74 -26.99 12.59
C ALA A 433 -31.33 -28.28 13.21
N HIS A 434 -30.80 -28.69 14.36
CA HIS A 434 -31.46 -29.70 15.19
C HIS A 434 -32.65 -29.09 15.91
N ILE A 435 -33.84 -29.32 15.36
CA ILE A 435 -35.12 -29.22 16.06
C ILE A 435 -35.19 -30.37 17.09
N ARG A 436 -35.33 -30.04 18.37
CA ARG A 436 -35.85 -30.96 19.40
C ARG A 436 -37.24 -30.49 19.85
N PRO A 437 -38.24 -31.39 19.96
CA PRO A 437 -39.56 -31.05 20.42
C PRO A 437 -39.68 -31.14 21.95
N GLY A 438 -40.39 -30.15 22.50
CA GLY A 438 -41.42 -30.30 23.54
C GLY A 438 -41.06 -30.92 24.89
N ALA A 439 -41.12 -30.09 25.94
CA ALA A 439 -41.73 -30.47 27.21
C ALA A 439 -42.48 -29.26 27.81
N ARG A 440 -43.71 -29.53 28.24
CA ARG A 440 -44.72 -28.62 28.76
C ARG A 440 -44.75 -28.75 30.30
N GLU A 441 -45.36 -27.75 30.95
CA GLU A 441 -45.71 -27.65 32.40
C GLU A 441 -44.61 -27.10 33.32
N GLN A 442 -44.86 -26.19 34.28
CA GLN A 442 -46.10 -25.72 34.92
C GLN A 442 -45.88 -24.31 35.55
N GLN A 443 -46.99 -23.61 35.80
CA GLN A 443 -47.09 -22.26 36.39
C GLN A 443 -46.62 -22.17 37.85
N THR A 444 -46.04 -21.02 38.22
CA THR A 444 -46.34 -20.15 39.38
C THR A 444 -45.39 -18.93 39.25
N GLY A 445 -45.80 -17.69 39.05
CA GLY A 445 -46.66 -16.89 39.93
C GLY A 445 -45.81 -16.18 40.99
N LEU A 446 -45.45 -14.91 40.78
CA LEU A 446 -45.39 -13.80 41.76
C LEU A 446 -44.54 -12.62 41.25
N HIS A 447 -45.19 -11.44 41.18
CA HIS A 447 -44.58 -10.11 41.09
C HIS A 447 -43.87 -9.75 42.42
N PRO A 448 -42.86 -8.87 42.40
CA PRO A 448 -43.12 -7.52 42.90
C PRO A 448 -42.45 -6.38 42.10
N LYS A 449 -42.82 -5.16 42.49
CA LYS A 449 -42.53 -3.84 41.93
C LYS A 449 -41.28 -3.20 42.58
N HIS A 450 -40.84 -2.09 41.96
CA HIS A 450 -39.90 -1.04 42.42
C HIS A 450 -38.42 -1.47 42.40
N GLU A 451 -37.45 -0.67 41.93
CA GLU A 451 -37.23 0.76 42.13
C GLU A 451 -36.22 1.31 41.08
N LYS A 452 -36.34 2.60 40.72
CA LYS A 452 -35.32 3.36 39.97
C LYS A 452 -34.17 3.75 40.90
N PRO A 453 -32.97 4.01 40.34
CA PRO A 453 -32.37 5.32 40.63
C PRO A 453 -31.82 6.03 39.39
N ASP A 454 -31.82 7.35 39.52
CA ASP A 454 -31.45 8.36 38.54
C ASP A 454 -29.93 8.58 38.42
N SER A 455 -29.58 9.31 37.35
CA SER A 455 -28.39 10.16 37.12
C SER A 455 -27.34 9.62 36.11
N PRO A 456 -26.55 10.50 35.47
CA PRO A 456 -26.81 10.89 34.09
C PRO A 456 -25.55 10.86 33.18
N GLU A 457 -25.73 11.30 31.93
CA GLU A 457 -24.71 11.74 30.96
C GLU A 457 -23.90 10.66 30.21
N ALA A 458 -24.26 10.47 28.94
CA ALA A 458 -23.30 10.43 27.83
C ALA A 458 -24.03 10.73 26.52
N ASN A 459 -23.78 11.92 25.96
CA ASN A 459 -24.20 12.31 24.62
C ASN A 459 -23.48 11.44 23.58
N ALA A 460 -24.21 10.52 22.96
CA ALA A 460 -23.78 9.85 21.73
C ALA A 460 -24.45 10.54 20.54
N TYR A 461 -23.64 11.22 19.73
CA TYR A 461 -24.03 11.68 18.40
C TYR A 461 -24.39 10.47 17.53
N THR A 462 -25.67 10.30 17.29
CA THR A 462 -26.21 9.40 16.26
C THR A 462 -26.73 10.28 15.14
N THR A 463 -26.02 10.35 14.01
CA THR A 463 -26.55 11.00 12.81
C THR A 463 -26.93 9.93 11.81
N TRP A 464 -28.25 9.77 11.65
CA TRP A 464 -28.91 9.08 10.56
C TRP A 464 -28.82 9.92 9.28
N ALA A 465 -28.66 9.27 8.13
CA ALA A 465 -29.14 9.79 6.86
C ALA A 465 -30.09 8.75 6.23
N LEU A 466 -31.38 9.05 6.35
CA LEU A 466 -32.49 8.46 5.60
C LEU A 466 -32.45 8.96 4.16
N PHE A 467 -32.62 8.06 3.20
CA PHE A 467 -33.33 8.35 1.96
C PHE A 467 -34.33 7.21 1.70
N GLU A 468 -35.61 7.50 1.92
CA GLU A 468 -36.72 6.73 1.39
C GLU A 468 -36.93 7.11 -0.08
N GLY A 469 -37.01 6.10 -0.94
CA GLY A 469 -37.43 6.22 -2.34
C GLY A 469 -38.12 4.93 -2.78
N GLN A 470 -39.44 4.93 -2.68
CA GLN A 470 -40.32 3.88 -3.20
C GLN A 470 -40.20 3.73 -4.72
N ALA A 471 -40.12 2.50 -5.24
CA ALA A 471 -41.11 1.94 -6.17
C ALA A 471 -40.69 0.60 -6.81
N ALA A 472 -41.72 -0.25 -6.98
CA ALA A 472 -41.91 -1.28 -7.99
C ALA A 472 -41.12 -2.60 -7.91
N LYS A 473 -41.80 -3.63 -7.37
CA LYS A 473 -41.60 -5.04 -7.72
C LYS A 473 -42.01 -5.28 -9.18
N PRO A 474 -41.40 -6.29 -9.83
CA PRO A 474 -42.23 -7.27 -10.51
C PRO A 474 -41.96 -8.70 -10.02
N ALA A 475 -43.03 -9.47 -10.02
CA ALA A 475 -43.06 -10.89 -9.73
C ALA A 475 -42.26 -11.70 -10.76
N VAL A 476 -41.54 -12.72 -10.29
CA VAL A 476 -40.96 -13.77 -11.14
C VAL A 476 -41.81 -15.03 -10.99
N GLN A 477 -42.35 -15.49 -12.11
CA GLN A 477 -43.01 -16.79 -12.26
C GLN A 477 -41.99 -17.93 -12.07
N MET A 478 -42.41 -18.97 -11.34
CA MET A 478 -41.74 -20.26 -11.34
C MET A 478 -41.94 -20.96 -12.69
N SER A 479 -40.84 -21.41 -13.31
CA SER A 479 -40.87 -22.48 -14.31
C SER A 479 -39.73 -23.48 -14.06
N THR A 480 -40.17 -24.70 -13.76
CA THR A 480 -39.63 -26.04 -14.01
C THR A 480 -38.20 -26.26 -14.52
N LEU A 481 -37.56 -27.22 -13.84
CA LEU A 481 -36.28 -27.90 -14.07
C LEU A 481 -36.09 -28.50 -15.47
N SER A 482 -34.84 -28.45 -15.97
CA SER A 482 -34.28 -29.28 -17.04
C SER A 482 -33.07 -30.08 -16.48
N PRO A 483 -32.78 -31.31 -16.96
CA PRO A 483 -31.95 -32.30 -16.26
C PRO A 483 -30.43 -32.23 -16.53
N ASP A 484 -29.96 -31.28 -17.33
CA ASP A 484 -28.57 -31.29 -17.79
C ASP A 484 -27.71 -30.33 -16.97
N GLY A 485 -27.06 -30.89 -15.94
CA GLY A 485 -26.18 -30.20 -15.02
C GLY A 485 -24.99 -29.54 -15.71
N ILE A 486 -25.10 -28.24 -15.96
CA ILE A 486 -23.99 -27.32 -16.20
C ILE A 486 -24.26 -26.08 -15.36
N PHE A 487 -23.48 -25.89 -14.29
CA PHE A 487 -23.54 -24.70 -13.45
C PHE A 487 -22.71 -23.58 -14.09
N ILE A 488 -23.37 -22.50 -14.48
CA ILE A 488 -22.75 -21.20 -14.72
C ILE A 488 -22.89 -20.42 -13.41
N PHE A 489 -21.77 -19.99 -12.82
CA PHE A 489 -21.80 -19.11 -11.66
C PHE A 489 -22.12 -17.69 -12.13
N GLU A 490 -23.27 -17.17 -11.71
CA GLU A 490 -23.62 -15.76 -11.76
C GLU A 490 -23.20 -15.15 -10.42
N GLU A 491 -22.29 -14.17 -10.48
CA GLU A 491 -21.70 -13.50 -9.32
C GLU A 491 -22.77 -12.63 -8.64
N GLN A 492 -23.23 -13.03 -7.44
CA GLN A 492 -24.04 -12.18 -6.57
C GLN A 492 -23.13 -11.43 -5.60
N GLU A 493 -23.13 -10.10 -5.72
CA GLU A 493 -22.53 -9.18 -4.75
C GLU A 493 -23.27 -9.29 -3.40
N GLY A 494 -22.58 -9.78 -2.37
CA GLY A 494 -23.07 -9.84 -1.00
C GLY A 494 -21.92 -9.95 -0.01
N GLU A 495 -21.81 -8.93 0.86
CA GLU A 495 -20.86 -8.74 1.98
C GLU A 495 -19.39 -8.49 1.61
N GLN A 496 -19.01 -7.22 1.68
CA GLN A 496 -17.64 -6.73 1.55
C GLN A 496 -16.81 -7.12 2.78
N ASN A 497 -16.07 -8.22 2.69
CA ASN A 497 -14.91 -8.43 3.55
C ASN A 497 -13.74 -7.64 2.97
N LEU A 498 -13.13 -6.77 3.78
CA LEU A 498 -11.94 -5.99 3.43
C LEU A 498 -10.72 -6.91 3.32
N CYS A 499 -10.55 -7.53 2.15
CA CYS A 499 -9.33 -8.24 1.79
C CYS A 499 -8.58 -7.39 0.77
N GLY A 500 -7.40 -6.89 1.14
CA GLY A 500 -6.50 -6.21 0.22
C GLY A 500 -5.87 -7.24 -0.70
N CYS A 501 -6.18 -7.24 -2.00
CA CYS A 501 -5.51 -8.10 -2.98
C CYS A 501 -4.96 -7.25 -4.13
N LEU A 502 -3.65 -7.33 -4.37
CA LEU A 502 -3.00 -6.76 -5.54
C LEU A 502 -2.93 -7.76 -6.69
N GLN A 503 -2.95 -7.28 -7.94
CA GLN A 503 -2.89 -8.13 -9.13
C GLN A 503 -1.83 -7.62 -10.14
N PHE A 504 -0.83 -8.43 -10.48
CA PHE A 504 0.29 -8.03 -11.36
C PHE A 504 0.52 -8.97 -12.56
N PRO A 505 0.21 -8.64 -13.84
CA PRO A 505 0.58 -9.49 -14.96
C PRO A 505 2.06 -9.30 -15.31
N CYS A 506 2.72 -10.41 -15.64
CA CYS A 506 4.01 -10.35 -16.33
C CYS A 506 3.83 -10.02 -17.82
N MET A 507 4.77 -9.23 -18.36
CA MET A 507 4.69 -8.69 -19.71
C MET A 507 4.62 -9.79 -20.77
N SER A 508 3.70 -9.58 -21.73
CA SER A 508 3.67 -10.21 -23.05
C SER A 508 4.45 -9.37 -24.06
#